data_AF-A0A528CH83-F1
#
_entry.id   AF-A0A528CH83-F1
#
_cell.length_a   1.000
_cell.length_b   1.000
_cell.length_c   1.000
_cell.angle_alpha   90.00
_cell.angle_beta   90.00
_cell.angle_gamma   90.00
#
_symmetry.space_group_name_H-M   'P 1'
#
loop_
_entity.id
_entity.type
_entity.pdbx_description
1 polymer ?
#
loop_
_entity_poly.entity_id
_entity_poly.type
_entity_poly.pdbx_seq_one_letter_code
_entity_poly.pdbx_strand_id
1 'polypeptide(L)' 'VYTIERHAGLAETARQRFQELGYDNIEVRTGDGTKGWPDAAPFDAILVAAGGPGAPLALQEQLDVGGRLVIPVG' A
#
# COMPACT_ATOMS: atom_id res chain seq x y z
N VAL A 1 8.91 -2.97 2.17
CA VAL A 1 7.76 -2.09 1.87
C VAL A 1 6.82 -2.83 0.95
N TYR A 2 5.53 -2.83 1.26
CA TYR A 2 4.49 -3.40 0.41
C TYR A 2 3.70 -2.26 -0.21
N THR A 3 3.55 -2.24 -1.54
CA THR A 3 2.82 -1.17 -2.25
C THR A 3 1.78 -1.75 -3.19
N ILE A 4 0.61 -1.09 -3.26
CA ILE A 4 -0.54 -1.52 -4.06
C ILE A 4 -0.90 -0.41 -5.03
N GLU A 5 -1.02 -0.75 -6.31
CA GLU A 5 -1.49 0.15 -7.37
C GLU A 5 -2.59 -0.55 -8.18
N ARG A 6 -3.72 0.12 -8.39
CA ARG A 6 -4.86 -0.45 -9.11
C ARG A 6 -4.66 -0.46 -10.63
N HIS A 7 -3.89 0.48 -11.15
CA HIS A 7 -3.59 0.62 -12.57
C HIS A 7 -2.37 -0.22 -12.94
N ALA A 8 -2.61 -1.34 -13.64
CA ALA A 8 -1.56 -2.32 -13.97
C ALA A 8 -0.32 -1.71 -14.66
N GLY A 9 -0.50 -0.74 -15.57
CA GLY A 9 0.62 -0.07 -16.24
C GLY A 9 1.49 0.77 -15.30
N LEU A 10 0.88 1.41 -14.29
CA LEU A 10 1.62 2.18 -13.28
C LEU A 10 2.35 1.25 -12.32
N ALA A 11 1.72 0.15 -11.90
CA ALA A 11 2.34 -0.88 -11.09
C ALA A 11 3.58 -1.46 -11.79
N GLU A 12 3.48 -1.74 -13.09
CA GLU A 12 4.60 -2.26 -13.87
C GLU A 12 5.73 -1.24 -14.03
N THR A 13 5.39 0.01 -14.34
CA THR A 13 6.37 1.11 -14.37
C THR A 13 7.11 1.25 -13.04
N ALA A 14 6.40 1.10 -11.91
CA ALA A 14 7.00 1.14 -10.59
C ALA A 14 7.96 -0.04 -10.35
N ARG A 15 7.57 -1.27 -10.71
CA ARG A 15 8.46 -2.46 -10.60
C ARG A 15 9.77 -2.25 -11.35
N GLN A 16 9.69 -1.82 -12.61
CA GLN A 16 10.86 -1.59 -13.45
C GLN A 16 11.77 -0.53 -12.84
N ARG A 17 11.20 0.60 -12.40
CA ARG A 17 11.97 1.67 -11.75
C ARG A 17 12.66 1.20 -10.48
N PHE A 18 12.00 0.40 -9.65
CA PHE A 18 12.61 -0.14 -8.43
C PHE A 18 13.77 -1.10 -8.75
N GLN A 19 13.60 -1.94 -9.76
CA GLN A 19 14.65 -2.85 -10.23
C GLN A 19 15.86 -2.08 -10.80
N GLU A 20 15.63 -1.07 -11.63
CA GLU A 20 16.69 -0.22 -12.21
C GLU A 20 17.49 0.53 -11.15
N LEU A 21 16.82 0.97 -10.08
CA LEU A 21 17.46 1.66 -8.95
C LEU A 21 18.09 0.70 -7.93
N GLY A 22 17.93 -0.62 -8.10
CA GLY A 22 18.52 -1.64 -7.25
C GLY A 22 17.84 -1.79 -5.88
N TYR A 23 16.56 -1.43 -5.74
CA TYR A 23 15.81 -1.68 -4.51
C TYR A 23 15.31 -3.13 -4.46
N ASP A 24 15.68 -3.86 -3.41
CA ASP A 24 15.35 -5.27 -3.19
C ASP A 24 14.31 -5.49 -2.07
N ASN A 25 13.92 -4.42 -1.38
CA ASN A 25 13.06 -4.45 -0.20
C ASN A 25 11.63 -3.93 -0.48
N ILE A 26 11.17 -3.95 -1.74
CA ILE A 26 9.85 -3.45 -2.16
C ILE A 26 9.08 -4.54 -2.90
N GLU A 27 7.86 -4.84 -2.44
CA GLU A 27 6.93 -5.73 -3.14
C GLU A 27 5.76 -4.94 -3.73
N VAL A 28 5.51 -5.10 -5.04
CA VAL A 28 4.51 -4.35 -5.80
C VAL A 28 3.35 -5.24 -6.23
N ARG A 29 2.15 -4.99 -5.68
CA ARG A 29 0.92 -5.69 -6.06
C ARG A 29 0.05 -4.81 -6.94
N THR A 30 -0.44 -5.38 -8.04
CA THR A 30 -1.53 -4.75 -8.79
C THR A 30 -2.86 -5.12 -8.13
N GLY A 31 -3.63 -4.15 -7.64
CA GLY A 31 -4.86 -4.45 -6.92
C GLY A 31 -5.58 -3.26 -6.32
N ASP A 32 -6.70 -3.54 -5.65
CA ASP A 32 -7.51 -2.54 -4.95
C ASP A 32 -6.92 -2.22 -3.58
N GLY A 33 -6.32 -1.03 -3.46
CA GLY A 33 -5.68 -0.57 -2.22
C GLY A 33 -6.64 -0.43 -1.03
N THR A 34 -7.96 -0.34 -1.24
CA THR A 34 -8.93 -0.28 -0.13
C THR A 34 -9.02 -1.58 0.66
N LYS A 35 -8.56 -2.70 0.07
CA LYS A 35 -8.52 -4.03 0.69
C LYS A 35 -7.23 -4.30 1.45
N GLY A 36 -6.21 -3.45 1.31
CA GLY A 36 -4.89 -3.66 1.88
C GLY A 36 -4.20 -4.93 1.36
N TRP A 37 -3.35 -5.51 2.20
CA TRP A 37 -2.56 -6.70 1.92
C TRP A 37 -2.55 -7.64 3.15
N PRO A 38 -3.62 -8.43 3.35
CA PRO A 38 -3.76 -9.29 4.53
C PRO A 38 -2.61 -10.30 4.71
N ASP A 39 -2.08 -10.84 3.62
CA ASP A 39 -1.01 -11.85 3.66
C ASP A 39 0.31 -11.33 4.24
N ALA A 40 0.51 -10.00 4.26
CA ALA A 40 1.71 -9.34 4.76
C ALA A 40 1.44 -8.52 6.03
N ALA A 41 0.20 -8.47 6.49
CA ALA A 41 -0.17 -7.85 7.75
C ALA A 41 0.39 -8.66 8.94
N PRO A 42 0.58 -8.05 10.13
CA PRO A 42 0.25 -6.66 10.46
C PRO A 42 1.32 -5.65 9.98
N PHE A 43 0.94 -4.38 9.87
CA PHE A 43 1.81 -3.27 9.48
C PHE A 43 2.00 -2.25 10.61
N ASP A 44 3.25 -1.83 10.84
CA ASP A 44 3.55 -0.71 11.73
C ASP A 44 3.02 0.63 11.20
N ALA A 45 2.95 0.77 9.87
CA ALA A 45 2.49 1.98 9.21
C ALA A 45 1.82 1.66 7.88
N ILE A 46 0.72 2.35 7.60
CA ILE A 46 0.04 2.34 6.31
C ILE A 46 -0.04 3.78 5.82
N LEU A 47 0.47 4.03 4.62
CA LEU A 47 0.40 5.31 3.93
C LEU A 47 -0.48 5.17 2.69
N VAL A 48 -1.54 5.97 2.63
CA VAL A 48 -2.43 6.01 1.47
C VAL A 48 -2.17 7.30 0.70
N ALA A 49 -1.73 7.18 -0.55
CA ALA A 49 -1.40 8.32 -1.41
C ALA A 49 -2.56 8.78 -2.30
N ALA A 50 -3.77 8.25 -2.07
CA ALA A 50 -4.99 8.61 -2.78
C ALA A 50 -6.08 9.04 -1.79
N GLY A 51 -6.88 10.04 -2.18
CA GLY A 51 -8.05 10.45 -1.39
C GLY A 51 -9.16 9.41 -1.41
N GLY A 52 -9.93 9.36 -0.32
CA GLY A 52 -11.14 8.57 -0.22
C GLY A 52 -12.15 9.19 0.75
N PRO A 53 -13.39 8.66 0.79
CA PRO A 53 -14.46 9.21 1.65
C PRO A 53 -14.22 8.98 3.15
N GLY A 54 -13.24 8.15 3.51
CA GLY A 54 -12.87 7.84 4.89
C GLY A 54 -11.77 6.76 4.93
N ALA A 55 -11.29 6.45 6.14
CA ALA A 55 -10.31 5.39 6.34
C ALA A 55 -10.95 4.00 6.18
N PRO A 56 -10.53 3.16 5.20
CA PRO A 56 -11.08 1.81 5.03
C PRO A 56 -10.84 0.94 6.27
N LEU A 57 -11.86 0.21 6.73
CA LEU A 57 -11.76 -0.67 7.89
C LEU A 57 -10.68 -1.74 7.70
N ALA A 58 -10.58 -2.32 6.49
CA ALA A 58 -9.58 -3.32 6.15
C ALA A 58 -8.14 -2.83 6.38
N LEU A 59 -7.85 -1.54 6.16
CA LEU A 59 -6.53 -0.97 6.45
C LEU A 59 -6.31 -0.80 7.95
N GLN A 60 -7.34 -0.41 8.70
CA GLN A 60 -7.25 -0.29 10.16
C GLN A 60 -7.01 -1.64 10.83
N GLU A 61 -7.70 -2.70 10.37
CA GLU A 61 -7.55 -4.07 10.88
C GLU A 61 -6.19 -4.70 10.57
N GLN A 62 -5.48 -4.17 9.57
CA GLN A 62 -4.15 -4.65 9.17
C GLN A 62 -3.02 -3.88 9.86
N LEU A 63 -3.30 -2.91 10.73
CA LEU A 63 -2.29 -2.26 11.54
C LEU A 63 -1.91 -3.12 12.75
N ASP A 64 -0.63 -3.10 13.10
CA ASP A 64 -0.18 -3.62 14.40
C ASP A 64 -0.65 -2.70 15.54
N VAL A 65 -0.58 -3.19 16.78
CA VAL A 65 -0.85 -2.41 17.99
C VAL A 65 0.11 -1.23 18.06
N GLY A 66 -0.43 -0.01 18.05
CA GLY A 66 0.37 1.23 18.01
C GLY A 66 0.80 1.67 16.60
N GLY A 67 0.38 0.93 15.58
CA GLY A 67 0.58 1.27 14.18
C GLY A 67 -0.19 2.53 13.76
N ARG A 68 0.23 3.13 12.64
CA ARG A 68 -0.29 4.43 12.19
C ARG A 68 -0.82 4.35 10.75
N LEU A 69 -2.06 4.79 10.55
CA LEU A 69 -2.64 5.02 9.22
C LEU A 69 -2.61 6.51 8.89
N VAL A 70 -1.99 6.87 7.77
CA VAL A 70 -2.00 8.22 7.20
C VAL A 70 -2.73 8.17 5.86
N ILE A 71 -3.85 8.89 5.76
CA ILE A 71 -4.72 8.90 4.58
C ILE A 71 -5.35 10.29 4.37
N PRO A 72 -5.36 10.82 3.13
CA PRO A 72 -6.19 11.96 2.76
C PRO A 72 -7.67 11.57 2.74
N VAL A 73 -8.50 12.34 3.45
CA VAL A 73 -9.96 12.17 3.47
C VAL A 73 -10.63 13.42 2.89
N GLY A 74 -11.58 13.24 1.98
CA GLY A 74 -12.32 14.33 1.33
C GLY A 74 -12.94 13.94 0.00
#